data_AF-A0A2V3W628-F1
#
_entry.id   AF-A0A2V3W628-F1
#
_cell.length_a   1.000
_cell.length_b   1.000
_cell.length_c   1.000
_cell.angle_alpha   90.00
_cell.angle_beta   90.00
_cell.angle_gamma   90.00
#
_symmetry.space_group_name_H-M   'P 1'
#
loop_
_entity.id
_entity.type
_entity.pdbx_description
1 polymer ?
#
loop_
_entity_poly.entity_id
_entity_poly.type
_entity_poly.pdbx_seq_one_letter_code
_entity_poly.pdbx_strand_id
1 'polypeptide(L)'
;MKIKLMVTLITLSLLINLISLYNIGLAYLSFFFFIQFFLPRIMMKIISIAEKYEEKESKPFTRFIIALVYHPIICLINRISFIISTIMLVVASLFMVVLQFVFKNEIHHFLHHTVQIGNIEVFLQICLYAGYAIFTIAILCVVIDSVKLLKKEKIFQVKDLI
;
A
#
# COMPACT_ATOMS: atom_id res chain seq x y z
N MET A 1 14.78 5.67 -3.75
CA MET A 1 13.82 6.59 -3.10
C MET A 1 13.97 6.53 -1.59
N LYS A 2 14.02 7.69 -0.91
CA LYS A 2 14.03 7.76 0.56
C LYS A 2 12.65 7.38 1.10
N ILE A 3 12.56 6.53 2.13
CA ILE A 3 11.29 6.08 2.76
C ILE A 3 10.37 7.26 3.09
N LYS A 4 10.94 8.38 3.55
CA LYS A 4 10.21 9.63 3.81
C LYS A 4 9.39 10.09 2.60
N LEU A 5 9.96 10.04 1.39
CA LEU A 5 9.26 10.45 0.17
C LEU A 5 8.07 9.54 -0.15
N MET A 6 8.23 8.22 0.02
CA MET A 6 7.15 7.25 -0.21
C MET A 6 6.01 7.48 0.76
N VAL A 7 6.32 7.66 2.04
CA VAL A 7 5.30 7.98 3.05
C VAL A 7 4.59 9.28 2.69
N THR A 8 5.32 10.35 2.37
CA THR A 8 4.73 11.63 1.98
C THR A 8 3.81 11.48 0.75
N LEU A 9 4.23 10.76 -0.28
CA LEU A 9 3.43 10.55 -1.49
C LEU A 9 2.15 9.75 -1.22
N ILE A 10 2.22 8.69 -0.42
CA ILE A 10 1.04 7.88 -0.08
C ILE A 10 0.09 8.69 0.81
N THR A 11 0.61 9.43 1.80
CA THR A 11 -0.21 10.33 2.62
C THR A 11 -0.86 11.43 1.80
N LEU A 12 -0.10 12.06 0.90
CA LEU A 12 -0.62 13.13 0.05
C LEU A 12 -1.69 12.59 -0.91
N SER A 13 -1.49 11.40 -1.48
CA SER A 13 -2.50 10.69 -2.28
C SER A 13 -3.78 10.47 -1.49
N LEU A 14 -3.68 9.97 -0.27
CA LEU A 14 -4.83 9.71 0.60
C LEU A 14 -5.58 11.02 0.89
N LEU A 15 -4.87 12.05 1.35
CA LEU A 15 -5.47 13.33 1.75
C LEU A 15 -6.14 14.05 0.57
N ILE A 16 -5.46 14.16 -0.57
CA ILE A 16 -6.03 14.86 -1.74
C ILE A 16 -7.24 14.11 -2.30
N ASN A 17 -7.19 12.78 -2.36
CA ASN A 17 -8.34 12.00 -2.83
C ASN A 17 -9.51 12.01 -1.85
N LEU A 18 -9.24 12.09 -0.55
CA LEU A 18 -10.27 12.27 0.49
C LEU A 18 -10.90 13.67 0.40
N ILE A 19 -10.09 14.72 0.25
CA ILE A 19 -10.54 16.11 0.13
C ILE A 19 -11.34 16.33 -1.16
N SER A 20 -10.97 15.65 -2.25
CA SER A 20 -11.66 15.78 -3.53
C SER A 20 -13.12 15.34 -3.44
N LEU A 21 -13.49 14.43 -2.53
CA LEU A 21 -14.82 13.77 -2.42
C LEU A 21 -15.23 12.95 -3.66
N TYR A 22 -14.93 13.43 -4.87
CA TYR A 22 -15.02 12.72 -6.14
C TYR A 22 -14.15 11.45 -6.18
N ASN A 23 -13.10 11.40 -5.36
CA ASN A 23 -12.09 10.33 -5.34
C ASN A 23 -12.11 9.46 -4.07
N ILE A 24 -13.24 9.36 -3.37
CA ILE A 24 -13.37 8.51 -2.17
C ILE A 24 -12.90 7.07 -2.42
N GLY A 25 -13.23 6.50 -3.59
CA GLY A 25 -12.76 5.18 -3.99
C GLY A 25 -11.23 5.06 -4.08
N LEU A 26 -10.56 6.07 -4.66
CA LEU A 26 -9.09 6.13 -4.70
C LEU A 26 -8.48 6.41 -3.32
N ALA A 27 -9.19 7.12 -2.44
CA ALA A 27 -8.76 7.33 -1.06
C ALA A 27 -8.72 5.99 -0.31
N TYR A 28 -9.75 5.14 -0.45
CA TYR A 28 -9.72 3.79 0.12
C TYR A 28 -8.55 2.95 -0.41
N LEU A 29 -8.29 2.99 -1.72
CA LEU A 29 -7.12 2.29 -2.28
C LEU A 29 -5.79 2.86 -1.80
N SER A 30 -5.68 4.19 -1.63
CA SER A 30 -4.51 4.85 -1.05
C SER A 30 -4.25 4.41 0.40
N PHE A 31 -5.29 4.04 1.14
CA PHE A 31 -5.13 3.43 2.46
C PHE A 31 -4.55 2.01 2.39
N PHE A 32 -4.94 1.20 1.40
CA PHE A 32 -4.30 -0.10 1.18
C PHE A 32 -2.84 0.03 0.73
N PHE A 33 -2.46 1.12 0.07
CA PHE A 33 -1.05 1.44 -0.22
C PHE A 33 -0.26 1.60 1.09
N PHE A 34 -0.85 2.26 2.09
CA PHE A 34 -0.29 2.37 3.43
C PHE A 34 -0.08 1.00 4.06
N ILE A 35 -1.10 0.15 4.06
CA ILE A 35 -0.99 -1.19 4.66
C ILE A 35 0.13 -2.00 3.98
N GLN A 36 0.12 -2.06 2.64
CA GLN A 36 1.11 -2.80 1.86
C GLN A 36 2.53 -2.27 2.08
N PHE A 37 2.69 -0.97 2.30
CA PHE A 37 3.98 -0.33 2.57
C PHE A 37 4.47 -0.57 4.00
N PHE A 38 3.61 -0.41 5.01
CA PHE A 38 4.03 -0.44 6.42
C PHE A 38 4.08 -1.85 7.01
N LEU A 39 3.14 -2.72 6.67
CA LEU A 39 3.03 -4.04 7.27
C LEU A 39 4.32 -4.88 7.12
N PRO A 40 4.93 -5.01 5.91
CA PRO A 40 6.18 -5.75 5.76
C PRO A 40 7.32 -5.13 6.58
N ARG A 41 7.38 -3.79 6.66
CA ARG A 41 8.41 -3.07 7.44
C ARG A 41 8.28 -3.30 8.93
N ILE A 42 7.05 -3.34 9.44
CA ILE A 42 6.78 -3.65 10.84
C ILE A 42 7.22 -5.09 11.12
N MET A 43 6.83 -6.05 10.28
CA MET A 43 7.27 -7.45 10.42
C MET A 43 8.79 -7.57 10.44
N MET A 44 9.49 -6.95 9.47
CA MET A 44 10.96 -6.97 9.42
C MET A 44 11.61 -6.34 10.66
N LYS A 45 11.04 -5.26 11.20
CA LYS A 45 11.53 -4.66 12.45
C LYS A 45 11.34 -5.60 13.63
N ILE A 46 10.18 -6.25 13.75
CA ILE A 46 9.91 -7.21 14.83
C ILE A 46 10.93 -8.36 14.77
N ILE A 47 11.20 -8.88 13.57
CA ILE A 47 12.17 -9.95 13.37
C ILE A 47 13.59 -9.49 13.74
N SER A 48 14.03 -8.32 13.26
CA SER A 48 15.35 -7.79 13.60
C SER A 48 15.51 -7.53 15.10
N ILE A 49 14.44 -7.13 15.79
CA ILE A 49 14.43 -7.00 17.24
C ILE A 49 14.56 -8.39 17.90
N ALA A 50 13.80 -9.37 17.45
CA ALA A 50 13.88 -10.75 17.95
C ALA A 50 15.28 -11.34 17.78
N GLU A 51 15.92 -11.16 16.61
CA GLU A 51 17.30 -11.61 16.35
C GLU A 51 18.29 -10.99 17.33
N LYS A 52 18.21 -9.67 17.56
CA LYS A 52 19.05 -8.98 18.56
C LYS A 52 18.81 -9.46 19.99
N TYR A 53 17.59 -9.88 20.31
CA TYR A 53 17.29 -10.45 21.62
C TYR A 53 17.86 -11.86 21.74
N GLU A 54 17.81 -12.70 20.70
CA GLU A 54 18.44 -14.03 20.72
C GLU A 54 19.96 -13.94 20.88
N GLU A 55 20.62 -12.97 20.23
CA GLU A 55 22.06 -12.73 20.38
C GLU A 55 22.47 -12.35 21.82
N LYS A 56 21.57 -11.71 22.59
CA LYS A 56 21.83 -11.25 23.96
C LYS A 56 21.37 -12.26 25.02
N GLU A 57 20.20 -12.86 24.81
CA GLU A 57 19.56 -13.81 25.71
C GLU A 57 18.82 -14.86 24.87
N SER A 58 19.35 -16.08 24.86
CA SER A 58 18.79 -17.18 24.07
C SER A 58 17.51 -17.76 24.70
N LYS A 59 16.41 -17.00 24.67
CA LYS A 59 15.09 -17.44 25.13
C LYS A 59 14.46 -18.43 24.13
N PRO A 60 13.89 -19.57 24.58
CA PRO A 60 13.30 -20.58 23.70
C PRO A 60 12.22 -20.03 22.75
N PHE A 61 11.40 -19.11 23.26
CA PHE A 61 10.31 -18.49 22.50
C PHE A 61 10.81 -17.62 21.33
N THR A 62 11.87 -16.83 21.55
CA THR A 62 12.47 -15.98 20.51
C THR A 62 13.08 -16.82 19.39
N ARG A 63 13.76 -17.90 19.76
CA ARG A 63 14.34 -18.87 18.82
C ARG A 63 13.27 -19.59 17.99
N PHE A 64 12.14 -19.95 18.60
CA PHE A 64 10.99 -20.51 17.87
C PHE A 64 10.41 -19.52 16.85
N ILE A 65 10.23 -18.24 17.23
CA ILE A 65 9.72 -17.20 16.31
C ILE A 65 10.65 -17.04 15.11
N ILE A 66 11.96 -16.94 15.34
CA ILE A 66 12.96 -16.77 14.28
C ILE A 66 12.95 -17.98 13.34
N ALA A 67 12.96 -19.20 13.89
CA ALA A 67 12.90 -20.44 13.12
C ALA A 67 11.60 -20.55 12.29
N LEU A 68 10.46 -20.17 12.87
CA LEU A 68 9.17 -20.19 12.19
C LEU A 68 9.13 -19.19 11.02
N VAL A 69 9.60 -17.96 11.24
CA VAL A 69 9.62 -16.90 10.22
C VAL A 69 10.50 -17.27 9.02
N TYR A 70 11.62 -17.95 9.28
CA TYR A 70 12.56 -18.41 8.23
C TYR A 70 12.26 -19.81 7.71
N HIS A 71 11.16 -20.43 8.14
CA HIS A 71 10.75 -21.72 7.61
C HIS A 71 10.39 -21.59 6.12
N PRO A 72 10.90 -22.45 5.22
CA PRO A 72 10.72 -22.30 3.78
C PRO A 72 9.25 -22.19 3.33
N ILE A 73 8.36 -22.95 3.97
CA ILE A 73 6.90 -22.89 3.71
C ILE A 73 6.33 -21.52 4.08
N ILE A 74 6.72 -20.95 5.22
CA ILE A 74 6.25 -19.64 5.67
C ILE A 74 6.79 -18.54 4.75
N CYS A 75 8.07 -18.61 4.36
CA CYS A 75 8.64 -17.69 3.37
C CYS A 75 7.91 -17.78 2.02
N LEU A 76 7.56 -18.98 1.57
CA LEU A 76 6.79 -19.17 0.33
C LEU A 76 5.38 -18.57 0.44
N ILE A 77 4.67 -18.83 1.53
CA ILE A 77 3.34 -18.26 1.79
C ILE A 77 3.41 -16.74 1.84
N ASN A 78 4.37 -16.16 2.56
CA ASN A 78 4.58 -14.72 2.62
C ASN A 78 4.84 -14.14 1.23
N ARG A 79 5.71 -14.78 0.44
CA ARG A 79 6.04 -14.36 -0.92
C ARG A 79 4.80 -14.37 -1.83
N ILE A 80 4.05 -15.48 -1.85
CA ILE A 80 2.86 -15.63 -2.68
C ILE A 80 1.78 -14.63 -2.24
N SER A 81 1.51 -14.54 -0.94
CA SER A 81 0.50 -13.61 -0.39
C SER A 81 0.82 -12.17 -0.75
N PHE A 82 2.10 -11.78 -0.66
CA PHE A 82 2.55 -10.43 -1.00
C PHE A 82 2.50 -10.13 -2.50
N ILE A 83 2.78 -11.12 -3.35
CA ILE A 83 2.61 -11.01 -4.81
C ILE A 83 1.13 -10.84 -5.15
N ILE A 84 0.26 -11.70 -4.62
CA ILE A 84 -1.19 -11.65 -4.85
C ILE A 84 -1.75 -10.30 -4.38
N SER A 85 -1.39 -9.85 -3.18
CA SER A 85 -1.89 -8.57 -2.66
C SER A 85 -1.42 -7.40 -3.52
N THR A 86 -0.17 -7.42 -4.02
CA THR A 86 0.34 -6.39 -4.93
C THR A 86 -0.42 -6.39 -6.26
N ILE A 87 -0.67 -7.56 -6.85
CA ILE A 87 -1.43 -7.68 -8.12
C ILE A 87 -2.86 -7.18 -7.93
N MET A 88 -3.55 -7.65 -6.88
CA MET A 88 -4.93 -7.24 -6.59
C MET A 88 -5.03 -5.73 -6.39
N LEU A 89 -4.05 -5.13 -5.72
CA LEU A 89 -3.99 -3.70 -5.51
C LEU A 89 -3.86 -2.92 -6.83
N VAL A 90 -3.02 -3.40 -7.77
CA VAL A 90 -2.88 -2.79 -9.10
C VAL A 90 -4.16 -2.95 -9.92
N VAL A 91 -4.74 -4.15 -9.95
CA VAL A 91 -5.98 -4.43 -10.70
C VAL A 91 -7.14 -3.60 -10.16
N ALA A 92 -7.34 -3.57 -8.84
CA ALA A 92 -8.37 -2.75 -8.21
C ALA A 92 -8.18 -1.26 -8.49
N SER A 93 -6.94 -0.79 -8.52
CA SER A 93 -6.62 0.60 -8.87
C SER A 93 -6.97 0.93 -10.32
N LEU A 94 -6.61 0.07 -11.27
CA LEU A 94 -6.99 0.25 -12.67
C LEU A 94 -8.51 0.24 -12.85
N PHE A 95 -9.19 -0.72 -12.20
CA PHE A 95 -10.64 -0.83 -12.26
C PHE A 95 -11.36 0.39 -11.68
N MET A 96 -10.89 0.90 -10.54
CA MET A 96 -11.46 2.11 -9.93
C MET A 96 -11.25 3.36 -10.79
N VAL A 97 -10.08 3.51 -11.40
CA VAL A 97 -9.83 4.61 -12.34
C VAL A 97 -10.81 4.52 -13.52
N VAL A 98 -10.98 3.34 -14.12
CA VAL A 98 -11.93 3.14 -15.23
C VAL A 98 -13.36 3.43 -14.80
N LEU A 99 -13.81 2.91 -13.64
CA LEU A 99 -15.14 3.17 -13.11
C LEU A 99 -15.40 4.67 -12.92
N GLN A 100 -14.44 5.41 -12.38
CA GLN A 100 -14.61 6.85 -12.20
C GLN A 100 -14.69 7.62 -13.51
N PHE A 101 -14.02 7.17 -14.58
CA PHE A 101 -14.17 7.76 -15.91
C PHE A 101 -15.54 7.42 -16.53
N VAL A 102 -16.00 6.18 -16.39
CA VAL A 102 -17.30 5.73 -16.95
C VAL A 102 -18.47 6.39 -16.22
N PHE A 103 -18.43 6.47 -14.89
CA PHE A 103 -19.50 7.01 -14.05
C PHE A 103 -19.27 8.47 -13.62
N LYS A 104 -18.43 9.21 -14.34
CA LYS A 104 -18.06 10.59 -13.98
C LYS A 104 -19.28 11.50 -13.78
N ASN A 105 -20.26 11.40 -14.68
CA ASN A 105 -21.45 12.25 -14.66
C ASN A 105 -22.36 11.91 -13.46
N GLU A 106 -22.49 10.63 -13.13
CA GLU A 106 -23.29 10.17 -11.99
C GLU A 106 -22.67 10.62 -10.66
N ILE A 107 -21.34 10.51 -10.52
CA ILE A 107 -20.61 10.97 -9.33
C ILE A 107 -20.75 12.49 -9.17
N HIS A 108 -20.67 13.24 -10.28
CA HIS A 108 -20.85 14.68 -10.24
C HIS A 108 -22.26 15.10 -9.87
N HIS A 109 -23.27 14.47 -10.47
CA HIS A 109 -24.67 14.72 -10.13
C HIS A 109 -24.97 14.40 -8.67
N PHE A 110 -24.47 13.26 -8.16
CA PHE A 110 -24.58 12.88 -6.76
C PHE A 110 -23.95 13.93 -5.83
N LEU A 111 -22.74 14.38 -6.12
CA LEU A 111 -22.04 15.37 -5.28
C LEU A 111 -22.74 16.74 -5.29
N HIS A 112 -23.22 17.18 -6.45
CA HIS A 112 -23.94 18.45 -6.56
C HIS A 112 -25.27 18.42 -5.78
N HIS A 113 -26.00 17.29 -5.84
CA HIS A 113 -27.25 17.13 -5.10
C HIS A 113 -27.07 16.94 -3.59
N THR A 114 -26.01 16.23 -3.17
CA THR A 114 -25.84 15.81 -1.78
C THR A 114 -25.07 16.83 -0.95
N VAL A 115 -24.13 17.57 -1.56
CA VAL A 115 -23.21 18.45 -0.82
C VAL A 115 -23.52 19.94 -1.05
N GLN A 116 -24.36 20.29 -2.04
CA GLN A 116 -24.81 21.66 -2.35
C GLN A 116 -23.67 22.70 -2.44
N ILE A 117 -22.50 22.31 -2.96
CA ILE A 117 -21.33 23.17 -2.98
C ILE A 117 -21.14 23.81 -4.37
N GLY A 118 -21.83 24.93 -4.63
CA GLY A 118 -21.75 25.64 -5.92
C GLY A 118 -20.47 26.44 -6.16
N ASN A 119 -19.75 26.87 -5.12
CA ASN A 119 -18.59 27.78 -5.24
C ASN A 119 -17.20 27.10 -5.03
N ILE A 120 -17.15 25.82 -4.63
CA ILE A 120 -15.88 25.08 -4.39
C ILE A 120 -15.59 24.10 -5.55
N GLU A 121 -16.42 24.07 -6.59
CA GLU A 121 -16.27 23.14 -7.72
C GLU A 121 -14.88 23.21 -8.38
N VAL A 122 -14.35 24.41 -8.59
CA VAL A 122 -13.04 24.59 -9.23
C VAL A 122 -11.91 23.99 -8.39
N PHE A 123 -11.93 24.22 -7.07
CA PHE A 123 -10.94 23.65 -6.16
C PHE A 123 -11.04 22.12 -6.10
N LEU A 124 -12.25 21.59 -5.98
CA LEU A 124 -12.49 20.14 -5.95
C LEU A 124 -12.09 19.45 -7.27
N GLN A 125 -12.28 20.12 -8.42
CA GLN A 125 -11.83 19.64 -9.72
C GLN A 125 -10.30 19.66 -9.84
N ILE A 126 -9.61 20.69 -9.33
CA ILE A 126 -8.14 20.68 -9.30
C ILE A 126 -7.64 19.52 -8.42
N CYS A 127 -8.26 19.32 -7.25
CA CYS A 127 -7.96 18.19 -6.36
C CYS A 127 -8.25 16.84 -7.01
N LEU A 128 -9.26 16.74 -7.89
CA LEU A 128 -9.55 15.53 -8.64
C LEU A 128 -8.35 15.13 -9.52
N TYR A 129 -7.89 16.03 -10.40
CA TYR A 129 -6.80 15.75 -11.33
C TYR A 129 -5.46 15.56 -10.62
N ALA A 130 -5.17 16.40 -9.62
CA ALA A 130 -3.99 16.24 -8.78
C ALA A 130 -4.03 14.90 -8.01
N GLY A 131 -5.21 14.50 -7.54
CA GLY A 131 -5.46 13.24 -6.85
C GLY A 131 -5.14 12.03 -7.72
N TYR A 132 -5.56 12.03 -8.99
CA TYR A 132 -5.18 10.98 -9.94
C TYR A 132 -3.67 10.93 -10.18
N ALA A 133 -3.05 12.07 -10.48
CA ALA A 133 -1.62 12.11 -10.79
C ALA A 133 -0.78 11.59 -9.62
N ILE A 134 -1.10 12.05 -8.39
CA ILE A 134 -0.39 11.63 -7.18
C ILE A 134 -0.69 10.17 -6.85
N PHE A 135 -1.93 9.70 -7.06
CA PHE A 135 -2.30 8.30 -6.90
C PHE A 135 -1.53 7.38 -7.84
N THR A 136 -1.41 7.73 -9.13
CA THR A 136 -0.63 6.98 -10.11
C THR A 136 0.85 6.91 -9.74
N ILE A 137 1.42 8.02 -9.28
CA ILE A 137 2.82 8.03 -8.82
C ILE A 137 2.96 7.17 -7.55
N ALA A 138 2.02 7.26 -6.62
CA ALA A 138 2.03 6.50 -5.37
C ALA A 138 1.95 4.98 -5.62
N ILE A 139 1.07 4.52 -6.52
CA ILE A 139 0.98 3.09 -6.83
C ILE A 139 2.26 2.57 -7.50
N LEU A 140 2.84 3.31 -8.44
CA LEU A 140 4.12 2.94 -9.05
C LEU A 140 5.21 2.81 -7.99
N CYS A 141 5.25 3.75 -7.03
CA CYS A 141 6.20 3.70 -5.93
C CYS A 141 5.98 2.45 -5.06
N VAL A 142 4.74 2.14 -4.68
CA VAL A 142 4.40 0.96 -3.88
C VAL A 142 4.78 -0.32 -4.61
N VAL A 143 4.48 -0.44 -5.90
CA VAL A 143 4.84 -1.62 -6.71
C VAL A 143 6.36 -1.80 -6.79
N ILE A 144 7.11 -0.73 -7.07
CA ILE A 144 8.58 -0.79 -7.11
C ILE A 144 9.16 -1.19 -5.75
N ASP A 145 8.60 -0.65 -4.66
CA ASP A 145 9.00 -1.00 -3.30
C ASP A 145 8.72 -2.47 -2.98
N SER A 146 7.52 -2.94 -3.32
CA SER A 146 7.11 -4.33 -3.18
C SER A 146 8.05 -5.29 -3.91
N VAL A 147 8.39 -4.99 -5.17
CA VAL A 147 9.35 -5.80 -5.95
C VAL A 147 10.73 -5.79 -5.30
N LYS A 148 11.17 -4.64 -4.76
CA LYS A 148 12.45 -4.53 -4.07
C LYS A 148 12.48 -5.38 -2.79
N LEU A 149 11.41 -5.35 -2.00
CA LEU A 149 11.27 -6.16 -0.79
C LEU A 149 11.32 -7.66 -1.12
N LEU A 150 10.55 -8.09 -2.11
CA LEU A 150 10.53 -9.48 -2.58
C LEU A 150 11.91 -10.00 -3.00
N LYS A 151 12.77 -9.15 -3.56
CA LYS A 151 14.13 -9.53 -3.99
C LYS A 151 15.15 -9.53 -2.86
N LYS A 152 15.06 -8.57 -1.94
CA LYS A 152 16.13 -8.29 -0.97
C LYS A 152 15.94 -8.92 0.40
N GLU A 153 14.70 -9.14 0.82
CA GLU A 153 14.41 -9.51 2.20
C GLU A 153 14.30 -11.02 2.37
N LYS A 154 14.99 -11.54 3.40
CA LYS A 154 15.08 -12.98 3.68
C LYS A 154 13.71 -13.64 3.88
N ILE A 155 12.75 -12.92 4.47
CA ILE A 155 11.39 -13.41 4.73
C ILE A 155 10.60 -13.77 3.47
N PHE A 156 11.04 -13.29 2.30
CA PHE A 156 10.46 -13.60 0.99
C PHE A 156 11.37 -14.49 0.14
N GLN A 157 12.57 -14.82 0.62
CA GLN A 157 13.50 -15.70 -0.06
C GLN A 157 13.27 -17.14 0.40
N VAL A 158 12.81 -17.97 -0.52
CA VAL A 158 12.80 -19.42 -0.32
C VAL A 158 14.22 -19.91 -0.57
N LYS A 159 14.98 -20.12 0.50
CA LYS A 159 16.24 -20.87 0.43
C LYS A 159 15.91 -22.34 0.65
N ASP A 160 16.49 -23.20 -0.19
CA ASP A 160 16.51 -24.65 -0.04
C ASP A 160 15.14 -25.35 -0.19
N LEU A 161 14.55 -25.27 -1.40
CA LEU A 161 13.41 -26.12 -1.79
C LEU A 161 13.65 -26.91 -3.09
N ILE A 162 14.91 -27.05 -3.49
CA ILE A 162 15.40 -27.96 -4.54
C ILE A 162 16.69 -28.59 -4.04
#